data_AF-A0A090QNR8-F1
#
_entry.id   AF-A0A090QNR8-F1
#
_cell.length_a   1.000
_cell.length_b   1.000
_cell.length_c   1.000
_cell.angle_alpha   90.00
_cell.angle_beta   90.00
_cell.angle_gamma   90.00
#
_symmetry.space_group_name_H-M   'P 1'
#
loop_
_entity.id
_entity.type
_entity.pdbx_description
1 polymer ?
#
loop_
_entity_poly.entity_id
_entity_poly.type
_entity_poly.pdbx_seq_one_letter_code
_entity_poly.pdbx_strand_id
1 'polypeptide(L)'
;MRPQLLDKTRWQFAKHLTLNHFSGEQGIDVLKETLKLYDFEQTPQSKALIEAITDMQICPANARVVQQGRVGFCHGSDIVLEFSSIELSGTNLFFFGCVLSHFFSQYTAINSFTRLSVRFRGQSSCFYRWPASAGGQPLL
;
A
#
# COMPACT_ATOMS: atom_id res chain seq x y z
N MET A 1 -15.70 25.64 -18.82
CA MET A 1 -16.10 25.29 -17.44
C MET A 1 -15.88 23.79 -17.26
N ARG A 2 -14.90 23.39 -16.45
CA ARG A 2 -14.55 21.97 -16.21
C ARG A 2 -15.45 21.47 -15.06
N PRO A 3 -16.16 20.34 -15.18
CA PRO A 3 -17.09 19.92 -14.13
C PRO A 3 -16.31 19.55 -12.88
N GLN A 4 -16.68 20.13 -11.74
CA GLN A 4 -16.23 19.70 -10.42
C GLN A 4 -16.88 18.35 -10.11
N LEU A 5 -16.21 17.26 -10.50
CA LEU A 5 -16.61 15.90 -10.17
C LEU A 5 -16.46 15.71 -8.65
N LEU A 6 -17.57 16.00 -7.95
CA LEU A 6 -17.94 15.64 -6.58
C LEU A 6 -16.93 14.68 -5.93
N ASP A 7 -16.11 15.21 -5.01
CA ASP A 7 -15.04 14.50 -4.27
C ASP A 7 -15.47 13.16 -3.67
N LYS A 8 -16.75 13.02 -3.30
CA LYS A 8 -17.32 11.78 -2.77
C LYS A 8 -17.35 10.65 -3.80
N THR A 9 -17.57 10.97 -5.07
CA THR A 9 -17.72 9.98 -6.14
C THR A 9 -16.38 9.36 -6.49
N ARG A 10 -15.29 10.14 -6.51
CA ARG A 10 -13.92 9.64 -6.76
C ARG A 10 -13.49 8.65 -5.67
N TRP A 11 -13.77 8.97 -4.42
CA TRP A 11 -13.52 8.10 -3.26
C TRP A 11 -14.38 6.84 -3.26
N GLN A 12 -15.66 6.92 -3.67
CA GLN A 12 -16.51 5.74 -3.81
C GLN A 12 -15.99 4.80 -4.91
N PHE A 13 -15.50 5.34 -6.03
CA PHE A 13 -14.85 4.52 -7.05
C PHE A 13 -13.53 3.91 -6.57
N ALA A 14 -12.70 4.68 -5.86
CA ALA A 14 -11.48 4.16 -5.24
C ALA A 14 -11.78 3.01 -4.26
N LYS A 15 -12.82 3.14 -3.43
CA LYS A 15 -13.27 2.05 -2.54
C LYS A 15 -13.69 0.77 -3.26
N HIS A 16 -14.13 0.87 -4.51
CA HIS A 16 -14.47 -0.28 -5.33
C HIS A 16 -13.28 -0.83 -6.11
N LEU A 17 -12.13 -0.15 -6.09
CA LEU A 17 -10.88 -0.71 -6.61
C LEU A 17 -10.49 -1.86 -5.69
N THR A 18 -10.28 -3.02 -6.28
CA THR A 18 -9.67 -4.15 -5.58
C THR A 18 -8.17 -4.07 -5.77
N LEU A 19 -7.42 -4.71 -4.89
CA LEU A 19 -5.96 -4.81 -5.00
C LEU A 19 -5.48 -5.36 -6.35
N ASN A 20 -6.33 -6.13 -7.04
CA ASN A 20 -6.11 -6.61 -8.41
C ASN A 20 -5.85 -5.47 -9.41
N HIS A 21 -6.36 -4.27 -9.16
CA HIS A 21 -6.13 -3.10 -10.01
C HIS A 21 -4.65 -2.65 -10.01
N PHE A 22 -3.90 -2.98 -8.95
CA PHE A 22 -2.47 -2.70 -8.84
C PHE A 22 -1.58 -3.88 -9.29
N SER A 23 -2.17 -5.02 -9.67
CA SER A 23 -1.46 -6.28 -9.95
C SER A 23 -0.95 -6.41 -11.41
N GLY A 24 -0.87 -5.32 -12.18
CA GLY A 24 -0.42 -5.31 -13.57
C GLY A 24 0.87 -4.52 -13.81
N GLU A 25 1.40 -4.54 -15.04
CA GLU A 25 2.63 -3.82 -15.41
C GLU A 25 2.58 -2.31 -15.13
N GLN A 26 1.38 -1.71 -15.12
CA GLN A 26 1.14 -0.30 -14.82
C GLN A 26 0.76 -0.05 -13.34
N GLY A 27 0.82 -1.07 -12.48
CA GLY A 27 0.36 -0.97 -11.09
C GLY A 27 1.09 0.10 -10.29
N ILE A 28 2.36 0.33 -10.57
CA ILE A 28 3.16 1.39 -9.95
C ILE A 28 2.71 2.79 -10.41
N ASP A 29 2.40 2.98 -11.69
CA ASP A 29 1.94 4.26 -12.22
C ASP A 29 0.56 4.60 -11.65
N VAL A 30 -0.33 3.61 -11.57
CA VAL A 30 -1.64 3.74 -10.94
C VAL A 30 -1.50 4.07 -9.44
N LEU A 31 -0.57 3.43 -8.73
CA LEU A 31 -0.29 3.77 -7.33
C LEU A 31 0.21 5.21 -7.20
N LYS A 32 1.17 5.62 -8.03
CA LYS A 32 1.73 6.98 -8.01
C LYS A 32 0.68 8.03 -8.35
N GLU A 33 -0.14 7.81 -9.37
CA GLU A 33 -1.26 8.71 -9.69
C GLU A 33 -2.26 8.79 -8.55
N THR A 34 -2.61 7.64 -7.97
CA THR A 34 -3.52 7.59 -6.84
C THR A 34 -2.97 8.38 -5.66
N LEU A 35 -1.71 8.17 -5.28
CA LEU A 35 -1.05 8.94 -4.21
C LEU A 35 -0.97 10.44 -4.53
N LYS A 36 -0.73 10.81 -5.80
CA LYS A 36 -0.78 12.22 -6.24
C LYS A 36 -2.17 12.84 -6.12
N LEU A 37 -3.23 12.06 -6.30
CA LEU A 37 -4.61 12.52 -6.06
C LEU A 37 -4.89 12.77 -4.57
N TYR A 38 -4.21 12.05 -3.68
CA TYR A 38 -4.32 12.24 -2.22
C TYR A 38 -3.36 13.30 -1.67
N ASP A 39 -2.35 13.72 -2.43
CA ASP A 39 -1.40 14.76 -2.02
C ASP A 39 -1.96 16.17 -2.26
N PHE A 40 -2.83 16.62 -1.34
CA PHE A 40 -3.49 17.93 -1.41
C PHE A 40 -2.55 19.10 -1.14
N GLU A 41 -1.53 18.91 -0.28
CA GLU A 41 -0.56 19.93 0.10
C GLU A 41 0.58 20.05 -0.92
N GLN A 42 0.77 19.03 -1.78
CA GLN A 42 1.74 19.03 -2.89
C GLN A 42 3.17 19.42 -2.49
N THR A 43 3.55 19.08 -1.27
CA THR A 43 4.86 19.44 -0.72
C THR A 43 6.00 18.82 -1.54
N PRO A 44 7.18 19.46 -1.61
CA PRO A 44 8.34 18.86 -2.27
C PRO A 44 8.71 17.49 -1.69
N GLN A 45 8.49 17.29 -0.39
CA GLN A 45 8.81 16.05 0.33
C GLN A 45 7.86 14.90 -0.04
N SER A 46 6.54 15.14 -0.10
CA SER A 46 5.56 14.12 -0.51
C SER A 46 5.78 13.71 -1.97
N LYS A 47 6.04 14.66 -2.86
CA LYS A 47 6.40 14.38 -4.26
C LYS A 47 7.66 13.55 -4.37
N ALA A 48 8.72 13.90 -3.63
CA ALA A 48 9.96 13.13 -3.62
C ALA A 48 9.74 11.69 -3.12
N LEU A 49 8.90 11.48 -2.09
CA LEU A 49 8.54 10.15 -1.59
C LEU A 49 7.79 9.31 -2.63
N ILE A 50 6.81 9.91 -3.32
CA ILE A 50 6.02 9.22 -4.35
C ILE A 50 6.91 8.86 -5.55
N GLU A 51 7.75 9.78 -6.01
CA GLU A 51 8.65 9.52 -7.15
C GLU A 51 9.76 8.53 -6.82
N ALA A 52 10.17 8.46 -5.54
CA ALA A 52 11.17 7.50 -5.09
C ALA A 52 10.69 6.03 -5.13
N ILE A 53 9.38 5.76 -5.26
CA ILE A 53 8.88 4.41 -5.50
C ILE A 53 9.31 3.98 -6.90
N THR A 54 10.04 2.87 -7.00
CA THR A 54 10.61 2.41 -8.26
C THR A 54 10.19 1.03 -8.70
N ASP A 55 9.75 0.19 -7.76
CA ASP A 55 9.14 -1.09 -8.09
C ASP A 55 8.02 -1.42 -7.09
N MET A 56 7.03 -2.16 -7.56
CA MET A 56 5.94 -2.69 -6.75
C MET A 56 5.66 -4.12 -7.17
N GLN A 57 5.73 -5.03 -6.21
CA GLN A 57 5.41 -6.44 -6.43
C GLN A 57 4.28 -6.85 -5.50
N ILE A 58 3.27 -7.53 -6.05
CA ILE A 58 2.14 -8.04 -5.29
C ILE A 58 2.11 -9.53 -5.48
N CYS A 59 2.27 -10.29 -4.40
CA CYS A 59 2.29 -11.74 -4.43
C CYS A 59 1.15 -12.29 -3.58
N PRO A 60 0.40 -13.30 -4.07
CA PRO A 60 -0.56 -14.00 -3.23
C PRO A 60 0.17 -14.71 -2.09
N ALA A 61 -0.33 -14.55 -0.87
CA ALA A 61 0.25 -15.11 0.34
C ALA A 61 -0.83 -15.69 1.24
N ASN A 62 -0.46 -16.70 2.03
CA ASN A 62 -1.35 -17.32 3.02
C ASN A 62 -0.81 -17.04 4.41
N ALA A 63 -1.66 -16.58 5.31
CA ALA A 63 -1.31 -16.35 6.70
C ALA A 63 -2.22 -17.19 7.61
N ARG A 64 -1.61 -17.75 8.65
CA ARG A 64 -2.33 -18.45 9.70
C ARG A 64 -2.88 -17.42 10.68
N VAL A 65 -4.20 -17.41 10.85
CA VAL A 65 -4.90 -16.54 11.80
C VAL A 65 -5.40 -17.41 12.94
N VAL A 66 -5.12 -16.99 14.18
CA VAL A 66 -5.65 -17.64 15.37
C VAL A 66 -6.63 -16.67 16.02
N GLN A 67 -7.92 -16.92 15.86
CA GLN A 67 -8.97 -16.13 16.50
C GLN A 67 -9.76 -17.02 17.46
N GLN A 68 -9.86 -16.59 18.72
CA GLN A 68 -10.67 -17.26 19.75
C GLN A 68 -10.38 -18.78 19.88
N GLY A 69 -9.11 -19.18 19.75
CA GLY A 69 -8.68 -20.58 19.85
C GLY A 69 -8.96 -21.43 18.60
N ARG A 70 -9.54 -20.85 17.53
CA ARG A 70 -9.70 -21.51 16.23
C ARG A 70 -8.59 -21.08 15.29
N VAL A 71 -7.93 -22.06 14.68
CA VAL A 71 -6.90 -21.83 13.66
C VAL A 71 -7.58 -21.79 12.30
N GLY A 72 -7.47 -20.65 11.62
CA GLY A 72 -7.91 -20.46 10.23
C GLY A 72 -6.74 -20.08 9.34
N PHE A 73 -6.88 -20.32 8.03
CA PHE A 73 -5.98 -19.78 7.01
C PHE A 73 -6.68 -18.64 6.29
N CYS A 74 -6.09 -17.45 6.30
CA CYS A 74 -6.53 -16.37 5.44
C CYS A 74 -5.61 -16.28 4.22
N HIS A 75 -6.22 -16.05 3.07
CA HIS A 75 -5.52 -15.75 1.84
C HIS A 75 -5.34 -14.24 1.77
N GLY A 76 -4.30 -13.75 1.12
CA GLY A 76 -4.02 -12.33 1.07
C GLY A 76 -2.93 -11.99 0.10
N SER A 77 -2.44 -10.76 0.22
CA SER A 77 -1.42 -10.21 -0.67
C SER A 77 -0.25 -9.67 0.15
N ASP A 78 0.93 -10.22 -0.10
CA ASP A 78 2.19 -9.61 0.30
C ASP A 78 2.53 -8.54 -0.76
N ILE A 79 2.70 -7.30 -0.32
CA ILE A 79 3.04 -6.16 -1.16
C ILE A 79 4.48 -5.78 -0.83
N VAL A 80 5.34 -5.75 -1.83
CA VAL A 80 6.74 -5.33 -1.70
C VAL A 80 6.93 -4.05 -2.51
N LEU A 81 7.33 -2.97 -1.84
CA LEU A 81 7.68 -1.72 -2.48
C LEU A 81 9.19 -1.49 -2.43
N GLU A 82 9.75 -1.09 -3.56
CA GLU A 82 11.15 -0.72 -3.69
C GLU A 82 11.33 0.78 -3.85
N PHE A 83 12.22 1.37 -3.04
CA PHE A 83 12.54 2.78 -3.10
C PHE A 83 13.98 3.01 -3.56
N SER A 84 14.22 3.95 -4.48
CA SER A 84 15.57 4.22 -5.02
C SER A 84 16.40 5.23 -4.23
N SER A 85 15.79 5.99 -3.31
CA SER A 85 16.50 7.08 -2.63
C SER A 85 16.96 6.70 -1.23
N ILE A 86 18.28 6.66 -1.04
CA ILE A 86 18.96 6.59 0.26
C ILE A 86 18.89 7.93 1.03
N GLU A 87 18.53 9.02 0.35
CA GLU A 87 18.42 10.37 0.92
C GLU A 87 17.10 10.58 1.68
N LEU A 88 16.16 9.66 1.53
CA LEU A 88 14.99 9.59 2.40
C LEU A 88 15.44 9.12 3.78
N SER A 89 15.41 10.02 4.77
CA SER A 89 15.57 9.64 6.17
C SER A 89 14.66 8.45 6.47
N GLY A 90 15.21 7.33 6.95
CA GLY A 90 14.45 6.09 7.18
C GLY A 90 13.18 6.28 8.03
N THR A 91 13.17 7.30 8.89
CA THR A 91 11.99 7.76 9.65
C THR A 91 10.84 8.22 8.76
N ASN A 92 11.10 9.05 7.74
CA ASN A 92 10.07 9.54 6.82
C ASN A 92 9.51 8.38 5.99
N LEU A 93 10.37 7.46 5.55
CA LEU A 93 9.95 6.27 4.82
C LEU A 93 9.11 5.34 5.69
N PHE A 94 9.45 5.21 6.98
CA PHE A 94 8.66 4.44 7.93
C PHE A 94 7.26 5.03 8.11
N PHE A 95 7.14 6.34 8.37
CA PHE A 95 5.83 6.98 8.51
C PHE A 95 5.01 6.90 7.22
N PHE A 96 5.65 7.11 6.07
CA PHE A 96 5.01 6.92 4.77
C PHE A 96 4.53 5.49 4.57
N GLY A 97 5.35 4.50 4.95
CA GLY A 97 5.00 3.09 4.94
C GLY A 97 3.83 2.74 5.85
N CYS A 98 3.69 3.39 7.02
CA CYS A 98 2.50 3.23 7.87
C CYS A 98 1.22 3.70 7.15
N VAL A 99 1.27 4.85 6.48
CA VAL A 99 0.15 5.38 5.69
C VAL A 99 -0.17 4.41 4.55
N LEU A 100 0.84 3.93 3.83
CA LEU A 100 0.66 2.97 2.74
C LEU A 100 0.09 1.63 3.23
N SER A 101 0.56 1.11 4.37
CA SER A 101 0.06 -0.13 4.96
C SER A 101 -1.43 0.01 5.30
N HIS A 102 -1.82 1.14 5.88
CA HIS A 102 -3.23 1.41 6.15
C HIS A 102 -4.03 1.59 4.85
N PHE A 103 -3.49 2.32 3.88
CA PHE A 103 -4.09 2.51 2.56
C PHE A 103 -4.40 1.16 1.91
N PHE A 104 -3.42 0.27 1.74
CA PHE A 104 -3.63 -1.05 1.13
C PHE A 104 -4.64 -1.91 1.90
N SER A 105 -4.67 -1.79 3.24
CA SER A 105 -5.65 -2.50 4.06
C SER A 105 -7.11 -2.08 3.83
N GLN A 106 -7.36 -0.93 3.19
CA GLN A 106 -8.70 -0.50 2.80
C GLN A 106 -9.15 -1.10 1.46
N TYR A 107 -8.21 -1.54 0.61
CA TYR A 107 -8.47 -2.18 -0.69
C TYR A 107 -8.47 -3.72 -0.60
N THR A 108 -8.31 -4.28 0.61
CA THR A 108 -8.40 -5.72 0.84
C THR A 108 -9.81 -6.21 0.55
N ALA A 109 -9.93 -7.29 -0.21
CA ALA A 109 -11.19 -8.03 -0.29
C ALA A 109 -11.61 -8.54 1.10
N ILE A 110 -12.92 -8.74 1.29
CA ILE A 110 -13.48 -9.31 2.53
C ILE A 110 -12.80 -10.66 2.79
N ASN A 111 -12.30 -10.87 4.03
CA ASN A 111 -11.51 -12.04 4.47
C ASN A 111 -10.10 -12.18 3.88
N SER A 112 -9.57 -11.14 3.24
CA SER A 112 -8.19 -11.12 2.77
C SER A 112 -7.30 -10.22 3.61
N PHE A 113 -6.03 -10.60 3.77
CA PHE A 113 -5.04 -9.74 4.42
C PHE A 113 -4.15 -9.04 3.40
N THR A 114 -3.63 -7.89 3.80
CA THR A 114 -2.49 -7.25 3.13
C THR A 114 -1.34 -7.12 4.07
N ARG A 115 -0.14 -7.30 3.55
CA ARG A 115 1.07 -7.08 4.32
C ARG A 115 2.06 -6.30 3.48
N LEU A 116 2.42 -5.12 3.95
CA LEU A 116 3.38 -4.25 3.27
C LEU A 116 4.79 -4.57 3.75
N SER A 117 5.72 -4.69 2.80
CA SER A 117 7.15 -4.76 3.00
C SER A 117 7.81 -3.67 2.17
N VAL A 118 8.73 -2.93 2.77
CA VAL A 118 9.49 -1.89 2.08
C VAL A 118 10.94 -2.30 2.02
N ARG A 119 11.57 -2.15 0.85
CA ARG A 119 13.00 -2.36 0.64
C ARG A 119 13.63 -1.18 -0.11
N PHE A 120 14.93 -1.02 0.05
CA PHE A 120 15.71 -0.11 -0.77
C PHE A 120 16.25 -0.82 -2.01
N ARG A 121 16.32 -0.10 -3.14
CA ARG A 121 16.94 -0.60 -4.36
C ARG A 121 18.38 -1.03 -4.08
N GLY A 122 18.74 -2.23 -4.53
CA GLY A 122 20.06 -2.80 -4.34
C GLY A 122 20.31 -3.45 -2.97
N GLN A 123 19.32 -3.43 -2.06
CA GLN A 123 19.37 -4.21 -0.83
C GLN A 123 18.47 -5.44 -0.92
N SER A 124 19.01 -6.59 -0.55
CA SER A 124 18.27 -7.85 -0.46
C SER A 124 17.44 -7.96 0.83
N SER A 125 17.78 -7.19 1.87
CA SER A 125 17.04 -7.13 3.14
C SER A 125 15.85 -6.19 3.06
N CYS A 126 14.72 -6.62 3.61
CA CYS A 126 13.57 -5.75 3.87
C CYS A 126 13.95 -4.70 4.92
N PHE A 127 13.67 -3.43 4.64
CA PHE A 127 13.87 -2.34 5.60
C PHE A 127 12.88 -2.47 6.77
N TYR A 128 11.60 -2.61 6.44
CA TYR A 128 10.56 -2.84 7.43
C TYR A 128 9.38 -3.58 6.82
N ARG A 129 8.80 -4.51 7.60
CA ARG A 129 7.61 -5.27 7.24
C ARG A 129 6.52 -4.97 8.25
N TRP A 130 5.42 -4.38 7.79
CA TRP A 130 4.25 -4.12 8.61
C TRP A 130 3.49 -5.41 8.89
N PRO A 131 2.75 -5.49 10.02
CA PRO A 131 1.92 -6.64 10.33
C PRO A 131 0.83 -6.85 9.27
N ALA A 132 0.44 -8.11 9.05
CA ALA A 132 -0.69 -8.41 8.19
C ALA A 132 -1.96 -7.76 8.76
N SER A 133 -2.62 -6.95 7.93
CA SER A 133 -3.82 -6.21 8.30
C SER A 133 -4.96 -6.59 7.37
N ALA A 134 -6.16 -6.80 7.93
CA ALA A 134 -7.40 -7.05 7.18
C ALA A 134 -8.43 -5.99 7.59
N GLY A 135 -8.93 -5.20 6.63
CA GLY A 135 -9.97 -4.20 6.90
C GLY A 135 -9.61 -3.16 7.98
N GLY A 136 -8.33 -2.81 8.12
CA GLY A 136 -7.85 -1.85 9.13
C GLY A 136 -7.63 -2.43 10.54
N GLN A 137 -7.70 -3.75 10.73
CA GLN A 137 -7.32 -4.41 11.98
C GLN A 137 -6.11 -5.34 11.77
N PRO A 138 -5.08 -5.32 12.65
CA PRO A 138 -4.00 -6.28 12.61
C PRO A 138 -4.53 -7.69 12.92
N LEU A 139 -4.04 -8.70 12.19
CA LEU A 139 -4.47 -10.09 12.35
C LEU A 139 -3.73 -10.86 13.46
N LEU A 140 -2.86 -10.18 14.21
CA LEU A 140 -2.03 -10.73 15.28
C LEU A 140 -2.06 -9.79 16.49
#